data_AF-A0A9P6XQB4-F1
#
_entry.id   AF-A0A9P6XQB4-F1
#
_cell.length_a   1.000
_cell.length_b   1.000
_cell.length_c   1.000
_cell.angle_alpha   90.00
_cell.angle_beta   90.00
_cell.angle_gamma   90.00
#
_symmetry.space_group_name_H-M   'P 1'
#
loop_
_entity.id
_entity.type
_entity.pdbx_description
1 polymer ?
#
loop_
_entity_poly.entity_id
_entity_poly.type
_entity_poly.pdbx_seq_one_letter_code
_entity_poly.pdbx_strand_id
1 'polypeptide(L)' 'MPTITVGLITEAQQAEDILAQGQADMVALARGMLYDPRWPWHAAAQLGGQVTAPRQYWRSQPRELKELFGETRCGQR' A
#
# COMPACT_ATOMS: atom_id res chain seq x y z
N MET A 1 0.17 -3.18 24.95
CA MET A 1 -1.18 -3.39 24.37
C MET A 1 -1.14 -2.81 22.98
N PRO A 2 -1.50 -3.56 21.91
CA PRO A 2 -1.43 -3.05 20.55
C PRO A 2 -2.45 -1.93 20.32
N THR A 3 -2.04 -0.85 19.65
CA THR A 3 -2.87 0.33 19.36
C THR A 3 -3.07 0.52 17.86
N ILE A 4 -4.27 0.94 17.48
CA ILE A 4 -4.65 1.24 16.10
C ILE A 4 -5.07 2.70 16.06
N THR A 5 -4.39 3.52 15.24
CA THR A 5 -4.80 4.90 15.02
C THR A 5 -5.78 5.01 13.86
N VAL A 6 -6.64 6.02 13.91
CA VAL A 6 -7.69 6.27 12.91
C VAL A 6 -7.94 7.77 12.78
N GLY A 7 -8.34 8.19 11.58
CA GLY A 7 -8.90 9.53 11.34
C GLY A 7 -8.05 10.38 10.40
N LEU A 8 -8.62 10.71 9.24
CA LEU A 8 -8.06 11.66 8.25
C LEU A 8 -6.62 11.34 7.80
N ILE A 9 -6.24 10.06 7.78
CA ILE A 9 -4.99 9.61 7.17
C ILE A 9 -5.28 9.35 5.69
N THR A 10 -4.58 10.06 4.81
CA THR A 10 -4.72 9.93 3.34
C THR A 10 -3.40 9.74 2.63
N GLU A 11 -2.29 10.19 3.19
CA GLU A 11 -0.98 10.11 2.55
C GLU A 11 -0.18 8.92 3.08
N ALA A 12 0.57 8.24 2.20
CA ALA A 12 1.38 7.10 2.60
C ALA A 12 2.46 7.51 3.62
N GLN A 13 3.11 8.65 3.40
CA GLN A 13 4.13 9.16 4.31
C GLN A 13 3.57 9.46 5.70
N GLN A 14 2.35 10.01 5.78
CA GLN A 14 1.69 10.26 7.07
C GLN A 14 1.47 8.95 7.84
N ALA A 15 1.05 7.88 7.15
CA ALA A 15 0.89 6.57 7.78
C ALA A 15 2.24 5.98 8.23
N GLU A 16 3.28 6.09 7.40
CA GLU A 16 4.63 5.64 7.74
C GLU A 16 5.20 6.39 8.95
N ASP A 17 5.06 7.72 8.99
CA ASP A 17 5.57 8.55 10.07
C ASP A 17 4.95 8.16 11.43
N ILE A 18 3.65 7.87 11.47
CA ILE A 18 2.95 7.41 12.67
C ILE A 18 3.56 6.10 13.20
N LEU A 19 3.80 5.16 12.29
CA LEU A 19 4.36 3.84 12.65
C LEU A 19 5.83 3.96 13.05
N ALA A 20 6.64 4.68 12.25
CA ALA A 20 8.07 4.88 12.49
C ALA A 20 8.35 5.63 13.80
N GLN A 21 7.46 6.55 14.20
CA GLN A 21 7.55 7.28 15.46
C GLN A 21 6.99 6.49 16.65
N GLY A 22 6.43 5.30 16.44
CA GLY A 22 5.86 4.46 17.49
C GLY A 22 4.59 5.03 18.12
N GLN A 23 3.87 5.91 17.40
CA GLN A 23 2.60 6.48 17.90
C GLN A 23 1.46 5.45 17.88
N ALA A 24 1.53 4.48 16.96
CA ALA A 24 0.61 3.35 16.89
C ALA A 24 1.31 2.12 16.29
N ASP A 25 0.76 0.94 16.57
CA ASP A 25 1.22 -0.32 15.95
C ASP A 25 0.58 -0.55 14.57
N MET A 26 -0.59 0.06 14.32
CA MET A 26 -1.35 -0.07 13.08
C MET A 26 -2.10 1.22 12.73
N VAL A 27 -2.39 1.38 11.43
CA VAL A 27 -3.17 2.51 10.87
C VAL A 27 -4.44 2.00 10.21
N ALA A 28 -5.59 2.52 10.61
CA ALA A 28 -6.88 2.22 9.99
C ALA A 28 -7.32 3.32 9.00
N LEU A 29 -7.64 2.92 7.78
CA LEU A 29 -8.12 3.79 6.71
C LEU A 29 -9.60 3.54 6.43
N ALA A 30 -10.37 4.62 6.30
CA ALA A 30 -11.80 4.57 5.98
C ALA A 30 -12.10 5.28 4.66
N ARG A 31 -12.32 6.60 4.70
CA ARG A 31 -12.64 7.41 3.52
C ARG A 31 -11.56 7.37 2.44
N GLY A 32 -10.28 7.29 2.83
CA GLY A 32 -9.17 7.12 1.89
C GLY A 32 -9.29 5.86 1.05
N MET A 33 -9.66 4.72 1.65
CA MET A 33 -9.88 3.46 0.94
C MET A 33 -11.11 3.48 0.03
N LEU A 34 -12.13 4.28 0.36
CA LEU A 34 -13.32 4.43 -0.50
C LEU A 34 -13.01 5.29 -1.74
N TYR A 35 -12.22 6.35 -1.56
CA TYR A 35 -11.82 7.24 -2.65
C TYR A 35 -10.78 6.59 -3.57
N ASP A 36 -9.82 5.87 -2.98
CA ASP A 36 -8.80 5.11 -3.68
C ASP A 36 -8.74 3.66 -3.14
N PRO A 37 -9.40 2.69 -3.81
CA PRO A 37 -9.39 1.30 -3.36
C PRO A 37 -8.03 0.62 -3.54
N ARG A 38 -7.11 1.23 -4.31
CA ARG A 38 -5.73 0.75 -4.51
C ARG A 38 -4.74 1.53 -3.66
N TRP A 39 -5.21 2.27 -2.66
CA TRP A 39 -4.35 3.03 -1.74
C TRP A 39 -3.15 2.23 -1.22
N PRO A 40 -3.28 0.95 -0.81
CA PRO A 40 -2.11 0.19 -0.33
C PRO A 40 -1.06 -0.04 -1.42
N TRP A 41 -1.47 -0.12 -2.69
CA TRP A 41 -0.58 -0.29 -3.85
C TRP A 41 0.19 1.00 -4.10
N HIS A 42 -0.49 2.14 -4.04
CA HIS A 42 0.15 3.45 -4.19
C HIS A 42 1.06 3.76 -3.00
N ALA A 43 0.66 3.41 -1.78
CA ALA A 43 1.49 3.57 -0.60
C ALA A 43 2.77 2.74 -0.68
N ALA A 44 2.67 1.47 -1.06
CA ALA A 44 3.85 0.62 -1.28
C ALA A 44 4.73 1.15 -2.41
N ALA A 45 4.15 1.62 -3.51
CA ALA A 45 4.89 2.25 -4.59
C ALA A 45 5.69 3.48 -4.13
N GLN A 46 5.10 4.30 -3.25
CA GLN A 46 5.72 5.52 -2.72
C GLN A 46 6.80 5.21 -1.67
N LEU A 47 6.56 4.23 -0.81
CA LEU A 47 7.44 3.89 0.32
C LEU A 47 8.48 2.81 -0.03
N GLY A 48 8.49 2.31 -1.28
CA GLY A 48 9.39 1.22 -1.70
C GLY A 48 9.03 -0.15 -1.13
N GLY A 49 7.77 -0.33 -0.70
CA GLY A 49 7.23 -1.59 -0.20
C GLY A 49 6.71 -2.51 -1.32
N GLN A 50 6.24 -3.69 -0.92
CA GLN A 50 5.60 -4.67 -1.80
C GLN A 50 4.22 -5.05 -1.28
N VAL A 51 3.30 -5.42 -2.18
CA VAL A 51 1.93 -5.83 -1.82
C VAL A 51 1.50 -7.03 -2.64
N THR A 52 0.74 -7.93 -2.02
CA THR A 52 0.12 -9.02 -2.78
C THR A 52 -1.12 -8.53 -3.53
N ALA A 53 -1.04 -8.48 -4.86
CA ALA A 53 -2.19 -8.22 -5.73
C ALA A 53 -2.70 -9.51 -6.38
N PRO A 54 -4.03 -9.63 -6.66
CA PRO A 54 -4.58 -10.72 -7.44
C PRO A 54 -3.89 -10.86 -8.81
N ARG A 55 -3.69 -12.11 -9.24
CA ARG A 55 -2.94 -12.45 -10.48
C ARG A 55 -3.43 -11.70 -11.72
N GLN A 56 -4.73 -11.45 -11.81
CA GLN A 56 -5.38 -10.74 -12.90
C GLN A 56 -4.85 -9.31 -13.07
N TYR A 57 -4.34 -8.70 -11.99
CA TYR A 57 -3.84 -7.32 -11.99
C TYR A 57 -2.33 -7.20 -12.08
N TRP A 58 -1.57 -8.31 -12.19
CA TRP A 58 -0.10 -8.23 -12.21
C TRP A 58 0.47 -7.35 -13.35
N ARG A 59 -0.27 -7.23 -14.46
CA ARG A 59 0.10 -6.39 -15.60
C ARG A 59 -0.19 -4.91 -15.41
N SER A 60 -0.85 -4.50 -14.32
CA SER A 60 -1.15 -3.10 -14.04
C SER A 60 -0.01 -2.36 -13.33
N GLN A 61 1.14 -3.00 -13.10
CA GLN A 61 2.29 -2.36 -12.49
C GLN A 61 2.85 -1.27 -13.42
N PRO A 62 3.14 -0.06 -12.91
CA PRO A 62 3.90 0.94 -13.64
C PRO A 62 5.25 0.40 -14.09
N ARG A 63 5.79 0.93 -15.20
CA ARG A 63 7.02 0.41 -15.82
C ARG A 63 8.23 0.51 -14.90
N GLU A 64 8.21 1.51 -14.02
CA GLU A 64 9.24 1.84 -13.04
C GLU A 64 9.19 0.91 -11.82
N LEU A 65 8.04 0.26 -11.55
CA LEU A 65 7.76 -0.46 -10.30
C LEU A 65 7.54 -1.96 -10.55
N LYS A 66 8.56 -2.63 -11.08
CA LYS A 66 8.48 -4.04 -11.49
C LYS A 66 8.29 -5.05 -10.34
N GLU A 67 8.63 -4.62 -9.13
CA GLU A 67 8.62 -5.48 -7.92
C GLU A 67 7.47 -5.14 -6.97
N LEU A 68 6.56 -4.22 -7.35
CA LEU A 68 5.48 -3.76 -6.49
C LEU A 68 4.59 -4.91 -6.00
N PHE A 69 4.34 -5.89 -6.88
CA PHE A 69 3.54 -7.07 -6.55
C PHE A 69 4.36 -8.32 -6.19
N GLY A 70 5.64 -8.16 -5.85
CA GLY A 70 6.56 -9.26 -5.57
C GLY A 70 6.85 -10.10 -6.82
N GLU A 71 6.95 -11.42 -6.65
CA GLU A 71 7.21 -12.35 -7.76
C GLU A 71 6.01 -12.49 -8.72
N THR A 72 5.97 -11.65 -9.75
CA THR A 72 4.94 -11.74 -10.79
C THR A 72 5.43 -12.48 -12.04
N ARG A 73 4.65 -13.47 -12.50
CA ARG A 73 4.92 -14.21 -13.75
C ARG A 73 3.78 -13.96 -14.74
N CYS A 74 4.09 -13.25 -15.82
CA CYS A 74 3.15 -13.00 -16.90
C CYS A 74 3.73 -13.49 -18.23
N GLY A 75 3.19 -14.60 -18.75
CA GLY A 75 3.51 -15.11 -20.09
C GLY A 75 2.43 -14.72 -21.10
N GLN A 76 2.81 -14.49 -22.35
CA GLN A 76 1.90 -14.40 -23.50
C GLN A 76 2.34 -15.44 -24.55
N ARG A 77 1.39 -15.86 -25.40
CA ARG A 77 1.63 -16.79 -26.52
C ARG A 77 2.31 -16.10 -27.68
#